data_AF-A0ABD0RDI0-F1
#
_entry.id   AF-A0ABD0RDI0-F1
#
_cell.length_a   1.000
_cell.length_b   1.000
_cell.length_c   1.000
_cell.angle_alpha   90.00
_cell.angle_beta   90.00
_cell.angle_gamma   90.00
#
_symmetry.space_group_name_H-M   'P 1'
#
loop_
_entity.id
_entity.type
_entity.pdbx_description
1 polymer ?
#
loop_
_entity_poly.entity_id
_entity_poly.type
_entity_poly.pdbx_seq_one_letter_code
_entity_poly.pdbx_strand_id
1 'polypeptide(L)' 'NRMHESMKLFDSICNNKWFTDTSIILFLNKKDLFEEKIKKSPLTICYPEYA' A
#
# COMPACT_ATOMS: atom_id res chain seq x y z
N ASN A 1 4.21 -10.64 2.73
CA ASN A 1 4.72 -9.24 2.67
C ASN A 1 3.58 -8.35 3.14
N ARG A 2 3.75 -7.62 4.25
CA ARG A 2 2.66 -6.85 4.88
C ARG A 2 2.02 -5.80 3.97
N MET A 3 2.77 -5.25 3.02
CA MET A 3 2.24 -4.30 2.04
C MET A 3 1.26 -5.00 1.08
N HIS A 4 1.60 -6.21 0.61
CA HIS A 4 0.71 -7.01 -0.24
C HIS A 4 -0.59 -7.41 0.47
N GLU A 5 -0.51 -7.79 1.75
CA GLU A 5 -1.70 -8.07 2.56
C GLU A 5 -2.58 -6.82 2.72
N SER A 6 -1.97 -5.66 2.99
CA SER A 6 -2.69 -4.40 3.12
C SER A 6 -3.36 -3.96 1.81
N MET A 7 -2.70 -4.18 0.66
CA MET A 7 -3.29 -3.91 -0.66
C MET A 7 -4.48 -4.81 -0.96
N LYS A 8 -4.37 -6.12 -0.67
CA LYS A 8 -5.50 -7.07 -0.83
C LYS A 8 -6.70 -6.67 0.02
N LEU A 9 -6.45 -6.27 1.27
CA LEU A 9 -7.51 -5.78 2.15
C LEU A 9 -8.14 -4.50 1.60
N PHE A 10 -7.33 -3.54 1.17
CA PHE A 10 -7.82 -2.30 0.59
C PHE A 10 -8.68 -2.53 -0.65
N ASP A 11 -8.25 -3.42 -1.54
CA ASP A 11 -9.01 -3.83 -2.73
C ASP A 11 -10.38 -4.44 -2.34
N SER A 12 -10.41 -5.31 -1.33
CA SER A 12 -11.66 -5.89 -0.84
C SER A 12 -12.63 -4.87 -0.25
N ILE A 13 -12.13 -3.77 0.33
CA ILE A 13 -12.95 -2.68 0.88
C ILE A 13 -13.51 -1.82 -0.26
N CYS A 14 -12.67 -1.43 -1.21
CA CYS A 14 -13.07 -0.59 -2.34
C CYS A 14 -14.09 -1.29 -3.24
N ASN A 15 -13.95 -2.60 -3.41
CA ASN A 15 -14.86 -3.41 -4.22
C ASN A 15 -16.08 -3.95 -3.44
N ASN A 16 -16.22 -3.58 -2.17
CA ASN A 16 -17.37 -4.01 -1.38
C ASN A 16 -18.61 -3.17 -1.74
N LYS A 17 -19.70 -3.85 -2.13
CA LYS A 17 -20.97 -3.21 -2.50
C LYS A 17 -21.54 -2.29 -1.41
N TRP A 18 -21.24 -2.57 -0.13
CA TRP A 18 -21.68 -1.73 0.98
C TRP A 18 -20.95 -0.39 1.07
N PHE A 19 -19.78 -0.25 0.45
CA PHE A 19 -18.97 0.97 0.47
C PHE A 19 -18.95 1.71 -0.87
N THR A 20 -19.78 1.32 -1.85
CA THR A 20 -19.81 1.91 -3.20
C THR A 20 -19.96 3.43 -3.21
N ASP A 21 -20.85 3.98 -2.37
CA ASP A 21 -21.11 5.42 -2.29
C ASP A 21 -20.35 6.10 -1.14
N THR A 22 -19.46 5.36 -0.46
CA THR A 22 -18.67 5.88 0.67
C THR A 22 -17.34 6.44 0.16
N SER A 23 -17.05 7.69 0.48
CA SER A 23 -15.73 8.27 0.19
C SER A 23 -14.65 7.62 1.06
N ILE A 24 -13.54 7.21 0.44
CA ILE A 24 -12.41 6.56 1.12
C ILE A 24 -11.23 7.54 1.18
N ILE A 25 -10.72 7.78 2.39
CA ILE A 25 -9.48 8.54 2.62
C ILE A 25 -8.36 7.53 2.90
N LEU A 26 -7.30 7.56 2.10
CA LEU A 26 -6.13 6.69 2.27
C LEU A 26 -5.01 7.43 2.99
N PHE A 27 -4.59 6.92 4.16
CA PHE A 27 -3.41 7.41 4.87
C PHE A 27 -2.21 6.49 4.67
N LEU A 28 -1.19 7.02 4.00
CA LEU A 28 0.12 6.38 3.87
C LEU A 28 1.00 6.76 5.07
N ASN A 29 0.89 5.97 6.13
CA ASN A 29 1.61 6.19 7.38
C ASN A 29 3.09 5.77 7.27
N LYS A 30 3.92 6.31 8.17
CA LYS A 30 5.36 5.98 8.30
C LYS A 30 6.23 6.39 7.11
N LYS A 31 5.91 7.54 6.49
CA LYS A 31 6.69 8.11 5.38
C LYS A 31 8.16 8.26 5.73
N ASP A 32 8.44 8.76 6.92
CA ASP A 32 9.78 8.92 7.50
C ASP A 32 10.57 7.62 7.51
N LEU A 33 9.96 6.53 8.00
CA LEU A 33 10.61 5.22 8.03
C LEU A 33 10.80 4.64 6.62
N PHE A 34 9.86 4.89 5.71
CA PHE A 34 9.97 4.43 4.32
C PHE A 34 11.12 5.12 3.59
N GLU A 35 11.27 6.44 3.77
CA GLU A 35 12.34 7.24 3.18
C GLU A 35 13.74 6.78 3.60
N GLU A 36 13.92 6.38 4.86
CA GLU A 36 15.20 5.82 5.32
C GLU A 36 15.43 4.39 4.82
N LYS A 37 14.35 3.60 4.71
CA LYS A 37 14.46 2.20 4.29
C LYS A 37 14.79 2.06 2.80
N ILE A 38 14.20 2.90 1.94
CA ILE A 38 14.37 2.80 0.49
C ILE A 38 15.83 3.03 0.05
N LYS A 39 16.60 3.82 0.82
CA LYS A 39 18.04 4.05 0.61
C LYS A 39 18.88 2.78 0.74
N LYS A 40 18.43 1.83 1.57
CA LYS A 40 19.16 0.58 1.88
C LYS A 40 18.54 -0.66 1.25
N SER A 41 17.24 -0.62 0.97
CA SER A 41 16.47 -1.72 0.42
C SER A 41 15.58 -1.18 -0.70
N PRO A 42 16.03 -1.24 -1.96
CA PRO A 42 15.26 -0.80 -3.11
C PRO A 42 13.88 -1.45 -3.17
N LEU A 43 12.89 -0.71 -3.67
CA LEU A 43 11.51 -1.20 -3.79
C LEU A 43 11.43 -2.42 -4.72
N THR A 44 12.32 -2.48 -5.71
CA THR A 44 12.47 -3.56 -6.70
C THR A 44 12.65 -4.94 -6.10
N ILE A 45 13.14 -5.05 -4.85
CA ILE A 45 13.24 -6.34 -4.14
C ILE A 45 11.86 -7.01 -3.98
N CYS A 46 10.81 -6.20 -3.85
CA CYS A 46 9.45 -6.70 -3.66
C CYS A 46 8.46 -6.30 -4.75
N TYR A 47 8.81 -5.31 -5.59
CA TYR A 47 8.05 -4.88 -6.76
C TYR A 47 9.01 -4.64 -7.94
N PRO A 48 9.44 -5.71 -8.63
CA PRO A 48 10.42 -5.63 -9.73
C PRO A 48 10.04 -4.65 -10.85
N GLU A 49 8.75 -4.35 -11.01
CA GLU A 49 8.20 -3.41 -11.97
C GLU A 49 8.55 -1.93 -11.70
N TYR A 50 9.14 -1.61 -10.54
CA TYR A 50 9.62 -0.27 -10.18
C TYR A 50 11.12 -0.05 -10.47
N ALA A 51 11.70 -0.88 -11.35
CA ALA A 51 13.11 -0.78 -11.77
C ALA A 51 13.35 0.36 -12.77
#